data_AF-A0A2V6KAE4-F1
#
_entry.id   AF-A0A2V6KAE4-F1
#
_cell.length_a   1.000
_cell.length_b   1.000
_cell.length_c   1.000
_cell.angle_alpha   90.00
_cell.angle_beta   90.00
_cell.angle_gamma   90.00
#
_symmetry.space_group_name_H-M   'P 1'
#
loop_
_entity.id
_entity.type
_entity.pdbx_description
1 polymer ?
#
loop_
_entity_poly.entity_id
_entity_poly.type
_entity_poly.pdbx_seq_one_letter_code
_entity_poly.pdbx_strand_id
1 'polypeptide(L)'
;ILALKSPKSEFYNLGTGGGASVREVIAACREVTSRKIDIVEKPRRPGDPPRLIASSEKIKRELGWQPKFQSLEAIIESAWKWHEKFPDGYAD
;
A
#
# COMPACT_ATOMS: atom_id res chain seq x y z
N ILE A 1 -9.87 -6.16 -18.66
CA ILE A 1 -8.50 -6.28 -18.13
C ILE A 1 -7.54 -5.66 -19.15
N LEU A 2 -6.75 -4.65 -18.77
CA LEU A 2 -5.93 -3.85 -19.70
C LEU A 2 -4.93 -4.70 -20.51
N ALA A 3 -4.32 -5.69 -19.87
CA ALA A 3 -3.32 -6.56 -20.50
C ALA A 3 -3.91 -7.56 -21.51
N LEU A 4 -5.22 -7.87 -21.49
CA LEU A 4 -5.83 -8.87 -22.39
C LEU A 4 -5.80 -8.47 -23.86
N LYS A 5 -5.61 -7.19 -24.17
CA LYS A 5 -5.51 -6.68 -25.54
C LYS A 5 -4.06 -6.66 -26.05
N SER A 6 -3.09 -7.03 -25.22
CA SER A 6 -1.67 -7.04 -25.60
C SER A 6 -1.38 -8.25 -26.50
N PRO A 7 -0.78 -8.07 -27.68
CA PRO A 7 -0.41 -9.19 -28.56
C PRO A 7 0.86 -9.92 -28.11
N LYS A 8 1.49 -9.49 -27.02
CA LYS A 8 2.77 -10.01 -26.52
C LYS A 8 2.75 -10.24 -25.00
N SER A 9 3.54 -11.23 -24.57
CA SER A 9 3.84 -11.48 -23.15
C SER A 9 4.77 -10.40 -22.61
N GLU A 10 4.44 -9.86 -21.44
CA GLU A 10 5.18 -8.76 -20.81
C GLU A 10 5.13 -8.90 -19.27
N PHE A 11 6.08 -8.25 -18.60
CA PHE A 11 6.12 -8.13 -17.14
C PHE A 11 5.98 -6.67 -16.71
N TYR A 12 5.28 -6.44 -15.60
CA TYR A 12 5.01 -5.11 -15.07
C TYR A 12 5.12 -5.09 -13.56
N ASN A 13 5.79 -4.07 -13.05
CA ASN A 13 5.75 -3.72 -11.64
C ASN A 13 4.41 -3.03 -11.32
N LEU A 14 3.78 -3.44 -10.22
CA LEU A 14 2.57 -2.80 -9.68
C LEU A 14 2.93 -2.15 -8.35
N GLY A 15 2.93 -0.82 -8.33
CA GLY A 15 3.15 -0.03 -7.13
C GLY A 15 2.44 1.31 -7.22
N THR A 16 2.19 1.93 -6.07
CA THR A 16 1.58 3.26 -6.02
C THR A 16 2.59 4.38 -6.34
N GLY A 17 3.90 4.05 -6.39
CA GLY A 17 4.97 5.05 -6.45
C GLY A 17 5.09 5.84 -5.14
N GLY A 18 6.05 6.74 -5.03
CA GLY A 18 6.22 7.62 -3.87
C GLY A 18 6.83 6.96 -2.63
N GLY A 19 6.39 5.76 -2.27
CA GLY A 19 6.80 5.07 -1.04
C GLY A 19 6.31 5.79 0.22
N ALA A 20 6.31 5.07 1.33
CA ALA A 20 6.02 5.62 2.64
C ALA A 20 6.96 4.97 3.66
N SER A 21 7.47 5.78 4.57
CA SER A 21 8.15 5.31 5.77
C SER A 21 7.16 4.72 6.76
N VAL A 22 7.66 3.87 7.67
CA VAL A 22 6.86 3.31 8.77
C VAL A 22 6.23 4.42 9.63
N ARG A 23 6.94 5.54 9.82
CA ARG A 23 6.43 6.67 10.61
C ARG A 23 5.27 7.40 9.93
N GLU A 24 5.31 7.57 8.61
CA GLU A 24 4.20 8.16 7.84
C GLU A 24 2.96 7.27 7.91
N VAL A 25 3.13 5.94 7.81
CA VAL A 25 2.02 4.99 7.97
C VAL A 25 1.41 5.09 9.38
N ILE A 26 2.23 5.12 10.44
CA ILE A 26 1.72 5.24 11.82
C ILE A 26 1.01 6.59 12.02
N ALA A 27 1.55 7.68 11.48
CA ALA A 27 0.91 8.99 11.54
C ALA A 27 -0.48 8.96 10.88
N ALA A 28 -0.57 8.46 9.65
CA ALA A 28 -1.85 8.33 8.95
C ALA A 28 -2.83 7.40 9.69
N CYS A 29 -2.37 6.32 10.33
CA CYS A 29 -3.21 5.49 11.19
C CYS A 29 -3.77 6.27 12.39
N ARG A 30 -2.98 7.12 13.05
CA ARG A 30 -3.47 7.95 14.16
C ARG A 30 -4.55 8.93 13.71
N GLU A 31 -4.34 9.60 12.58
CA GLU A 31 -5.31 10.53 12.01
C GLU A 31 -6.61 9.83 11.65
N VAL A 32 -6.55 8.75 10.88
CA VAL A 32 -7.74 8.03 10.39
C VAL A 32 -8.52 7.38 11.53
N THR A 33 -7.83 6.77 12.50
CA THR A 33 -8.50 6.05 13.60
C THR A 33 -8.88 6.98 14.75
N SER A 34 -8.29 8.18 14.83
CA SER A 34 -8.36 9.04 16.02
C SER A 34 -7.94 8.34 17.32
N ARG A 35 -7.07 7.33 17.23
CA ARG A 35 -6.57 6.55 18.38
C ARG A 35 -5.11 6.83 18.66
N LYS A 36 -4.76 6.76 19.95
CA LYS A 36 -3.36 6.70 20.37
C LYS A 36 -2.77 5.35 19.96
N ILE A 37 -1.64 5.40 19.26
CA ILE A 37 -0.84 4.24 18.87
C ILE A 37 0.53 4.41 19.50
N ASP A 38 0.86 3.61 20.51
CA ASP A 38 2.16 3.64 21.16
C ASP A 38 3.22 2.99 20.28
N ILE A 39 4.42 3.59 20.21
CA ILE A 39 5.54 3.13 19.37
C ILE A 39 6.70 2.75 20.27
N VAL A 40 7.31 1.60 19.99
CA VAL A 40 8.58 1.17 20.61
C VAL A 40 9.60 0.98 19.51
N GLU A 41 10.63 1.83 19.51
CA GLU A 41 11.75 1.72 18.57
C GLU A 41 12.55 0.44 18.85
N LYS A 42 12.93 -0.29 17.80
CA LYS A 42 13.69 -1.54 17.86
C LYS A 42 14.84 -1.52 16.85
N PRO A 43 15.88 -2.35 17.03
CA PRO A 43 16.95 -2.50 16.05
C PRO A 43 16.41 -2.89 14.67
N ARG A 44 17.17 -2.59 13.61
CA ARG A 44 16.82 -2.99 12.24
C ARG A 44 16.71 -4.50 12.15
N ARG A 45 15.66 -4.98 11.48
CA ARG A 45 15.52 -6.40 11.17
C ARG A 45 16.54 -6.79 10.10
N PRO A 46 17.39 -7.81 10.33
CA PRO A 46 18.35 -8.27 9.33
C PRO A 46 17.66 -8.62 8.01
N GLY A 47 18.23 -8.17 6.90
CA GLY A 47 17.69 -8.40 5.55
C GLY A 47 16.77 -7.29 5.01
N ASP A 48 16.23 -6.41 5.85
CA ASP A 48 15.38 -5.32 5.37
C ASP A 48 16.23 -4.19 4.76
N PRO A 49 16.03 -3.82 3.48
CA PRO A 49 16.67 -2.65 2.89
C PRO A 49 16.04 -1.36 3.45
N PRO A 50 16.78 -0.24 3.46
CA PRO A 50 16.23 1.04 3.93
C PRO A 50 15.14 1.62 3.01
N ARG A 51 15.08 1.19 1.73
CA ARG A 51 14.09 1.63 0.76
C ARG A 51 13.79 0.51 -0.25
N LEU A 52 12.52 0.22 -0.47
CA LEU A 52 12.05 -0.76 -1.46
C LEU A 52 10.75 -0.25 -2.10
N ILE A 53 10.81 0.22 -3.34
CA ILE A 53 9.68 0.84 -4.05
C ILE A 53 9.68 0.38 -5.51
N ALA A 54 8.52 -0.03 -6.01
CA ALA A 54 8.34 -0.44 -7.40
C ALA A 54 8.04 0.77 -8.31
N SER A 55 8.80 0.93 -9.41
CA SER A 55 8.42 1.87 -10.48
C SER A 55 7.24 1.33 -11.27
N SER A 56 6.20 2.14 -11.44
CA SER A 56 5.02 1.80 -12.26
C SER A 56 4.97 2.54 -13.59
N GLU A 57 6.08 3.14 -14.02
CA GLU A 57 6.15 3.91 -15.26
C GLU A 57 5.85 3.05 -16.49
N LYS A 58 6.37 1.81 -16.53
CA LYS A 58 6.17 0.89 -17.66
C LYS A 58 4.68 0.60 -17.89
N ILE A 59 3.94 0.23 -16.84
CA ILE A 59 2.52 -0.13 -16.95
C ILE A 59 1.63 1.10 -17.19
N LYS A 60 1.98 2.26 -16.61
CA LYS A 60 1.30 3.53 -16.89
C LYS A 60 1.42 3.89 -18.37
N ARG A 61 2.63 3.80 -18.94
CA ARG A 61 2.89 4.14 -20.33
C ARG A 61 2.26 3.16 -21.32
N GLU A 62 2.40 1.87 -21.08
CA GLU A 62 2.04 0.85 -22.09
C GLU A 62 0.59 0.41 -22.00
N LEU A 63 0.02 0.34 -20.80
CA LEU A 63 -1.35 -0.14 -20.58
C LEU A 63 -2.30 0.97 -20.14
N GLY A 64 -1.81 2.19 -19.91
CA GLY A 64 -2.63 3.28 -19.36
C GLY A 64 -3.10 3.02 -17.93
N TRP A 65 -2.46 2.09 -17.21
CA TRP A 65 -2.87 1.74 -15.85
C TRP A 65 -2.68 2.92 -14.90
N GLN A 66 -3.73 3.28 -14.16
CA GLN A 66 -3.69 4.33 -13.16
C GLN A 66 -4.26 3.80 -11.85
N PRO A 67 -3.46 3.73 -10.77
CA PRO A 67 -3.95 3.31 -9.46
C PRO A 67 -4.93 4.36 -8.93
N LYS A 68 -6.12 3.92 -8.52
CA LYS A 68 -7.16 4.82 -7.98
C LYS A 68 -6.93 5.23 -6.53
N PHE A 69 -6.29 4.35 -5.75
CA PHE A 69 -6.02 4.55 -4.33
C PHE A 69 -4.50 4.59 -4.13
N GLN A 70 -3.95 5.79 -4.02
CA GLN A 70 -2.50 6.00 -3.82
C GLN A 70 -2.18 6.66 -2.48
N SER A 71 -3.17 7.32 -1.86
CA SER A 71 -2.98 8.00 -0.59
C SER A 71 -3.03 7.00 0.57
N LEU A 72 -2.18 7.22 1.58
CA LEU A 72 -2.18 6.38 2.78
C LEU A 72 -3.53 6.47 3.50
N GLU A 73 -4.13 7.66 3.52
CA GLU A 73 -5.40 7.94 4.15
C GLU A 73 -6.50 7.05 3.57
N ALA A 74 -6.64 6.98 2.23
CA ALA A 74 -7.67 6.17 1.61
C ALA A 74 -7.44 4.67 1.83
N ILE A 75 -6.18 4.22 1.78
CA ILE A 75 -5.81 2.82 2.03
C ILE A 75 -6.15 2.45 3.48
N ILE A 76 -5.69 3.25 4.45
CA ILE A 76 -5.90 3.00 5.88
C ILE A 76 -7.36 3.14 6.26
N GLU A 77 -8.11 4.11 5.71
CA GLU A 77 -9.55 4.26 5.95
C GLU A 77 -10.32 3.02 5.50
N SER A 78 -10.01 2.50 4.32
CA SER A 78 -10.64 1.28 3.83
C SER A 78 -10.34 0.06 4.72
N ALA A 79 -9.09 -0.06 5.18
CA ALA A 79 -8.68 -1.13 6.09
C ALA A 79 -9.33 -0.99 7.47
N TRP A 80 -9.40 0.23 8.00
CA TRP A 80 -9.97 0.50 9.32
C TRP A 80 -11.47 0.18 9.35
N LYS A 81 -12.23 0.63 8.35
CA LYS A 81 -13.66 0.29 8.21
C LYS A 81 -13.91 -1.22 8.19
N TRP A 82 -13.01 -1.99 7.56
CA TRP A 82 -13.08 -3.44 7.59
C TRP A 82 -12.85 -3.98 9.00
N HIS A 83 -11.79 -3.56 9.68
CA HIS A 83 -11.47 -4.00 11.03
C HIS A 83 -12.52 -3.61 12.08
N GLU A 84 -13.18 -2.47 11.94
CA GLU A 84 -14.30 -2.10 12.81
C GLU A 84 -15.51 -3.02 12.63
N LYS A 85 -15.77 -3.46 11.40
CA LYS A 85 -16.89 -4.35 11.09
C LYS A 85 -16.59 -5.82 11.42
N PHE A 86 -15.33 -6.22 11.30
CA PHE A 86 -14.86 -7.60 11.48
C PHE A 86 -13.65 -7.63 12.42
N PRO A 87 -13.86 -7.37 13.73
CA PRO A 87 -12.77 -7.29 14.70
C PRO A 87 -11.97 -8.60 14.81
N ASP A 88 -12.66 -9.74 14.63
CA ASP A 88 -12.07 -11.09 14.67
C ASP A 88 -11.79 -11.67 13.27
N GLY A 89 -11.98 -10.88 12.21
CA GLY A 89 -11.82 -11.33 10.82
C GLY A 89 -13.04 -12.08 10.27
N TYR A 90 -12.79 -12.99 9.31
CA TYR A 90 -13.84 -13.84 8.75
C TYR A 90 -14.14 -14.99 9.71
N ALA A 91 -15.41 -15.41 9.79
CA ALA A 91 -15.76 -16.65 10.46
C ALA A 91 -15.19 -17.85 9.69
N ASP A 92 -14.84 -18.91 10.43
CA ASP A 92 -14.44 -20.21 9.88
C ASP A 92 -15.58 -20.90 9.11
#